data_AF-A0A382WCK0-F1
#
_entry.id   AF-A0A382WCK0-F1
#
_cell.length_a   1.000
_cell.length_b   1.000
_cell.length_c   1.000
_cell.angle_alpha   90.00
_cell.angle_beta   90.00
_cell.angle_gamma   90.00
#
_symmetry.space_group_name_H-M   'P 1'
#
loop_
_entity.id
_entity.type
_entity.pdbx_description
1 polymer ?
#
loop_
_entity_poly.entity_id
_entity_poly.type
_entity_poly.pdbx_seq_one_letter_code
_entity_poly.pdbx_strand_id
1 'polypeptide(L)'
;PWLITDLDGQLVGNRKLDGVDFFRYGFPLAFIFGLIGIVFHFTRDWKRALAVLSVFLATGIMVILYLNQYDPQPRERDYSYVGSFFAFSIWIGLGIAMIQEKIKDFFEDSNISSFISITISCFIFMLMPLTMLTANYKEHNRTGNYVAWDYGYNLLNSCDPKAILFTNGDNDTFPLWYLQEVEKIRTDVRVVNLSLLNTPWYIKQLINDDPKLNLNFCNRTLLDDIYNIEKDPLISTYAGYNLCAHKGMQFKQGEIDCELNFGESFITENGMDVLPRL
;
A
#
# COMPACT_ATOMS: atom_id res chain seq x y z
N PRO A 1 -15.77 -1.10 14.25
CA PRO A 1 -15.43 -2.45 14.75
C PRO A 1 -15.64 -3.50 13.65
N TRP A 2 -14.53 -4.03 13.11
CA TRP A 2 -14.55 -5.09 12.11
C TRP A 2 -14.48 -6.42 12.84
N LEU A 3 -15.64 -6.98 13.15
CA LEU A 3 -15.72 -8.29 13.78
C LEU A 3 -16.11 -9.31 12.72
N ILE A 4 -15.29 -10.34 12.61
CA ILE A 4 -15.48 -11.52 11.80
C ILE A 4 -15.73 -12.67 12.79
N THR A 5 -16.72 -13.50 12.56
CA THR A 5 -16.89 -14.73 13.33
C THR A 5 -15.89 -15.77 12.85
N ASP A 6 -15.13 -16.38 13.77
CA ASP A 6 -14.34 -17.57 13.45
C ASP A 6 -15.24 -18.81 13.23
N LEU A 7 -14.61 -19.94 12.92
CA LEU A 7 -15.29 -21.22 12.68
C LEU A 7 -16.04 -21.73 13.91
N ASP A 8 -15.69 -21.27 15.11
CA ASP A 8 -16.32 -21.62 16.38
C ASP A 8 -17.39 -20.58 16.81
N GLY A 9 -17.69 -19.61 15.94
CA GLY A 9 -18.67 -18.55 16.18
C GLY A 9 -18.20 -17.47 17.15
N GLN A 10 -16.90 -17.43 17.49
CA GLN A 10 -16.33 -16.38 18.32
C GLN A 10 -16.06 -15.12 17.48
N LEU A 11 -16.38 -13.96 18.03
CA LEU A 11 -16.11 -12.68 17.38
C LEU A 11 -14.61 -12.37 17.46
N VAL A 12 -13.94 -12.50 16.30
CA VAL A 12 -12.53 -12.21 16.05
C VAL A 12 -12.42 -10.90 15.26
N GLY A 13 -11.41 -10.09 15.58
CA GLY A 13 -11.22 -8.78 14.94
C GLY A 13 -11.36 -7.63 15.93
N ASN A 14 -11.04 -6.43 15.46
CA ASN A 14 -10.79 -5.33 16.38
C ASN A 14 -12.09 -4.68 16.86
N ARG A 15 -12.42 -4.87 18.15
CA ARG A 15 -13.62 -4.34 18.81
C ARG A 15 -13.55 -2.82 19.01
N LYS A 16 -12.35 -2.24 19.00
CA LYS A 16 -12.09 -0.81 19.01
C LYS A 16 -11.20 -0.45 17.83
N LEU A 17 -11.25 0.80 17.38
CA LEU A 17 -10.16 1.34 16.55
C LEU A 17 -8.90 1.29 17.40
N ASP A 18 -7.77 0.85 16.81
CA ASP A 18 -6.48 0.94 17.49
C ASP A 18 -6.21 2.42 17.76
N GLY A 19 -6.35 2.80 19.03
CA GLY A 19 -6.06 4.15 19.50
C GLY A 19 -4.55 4.39 19.56
N VAL A 20 -4.17 5.60 19.97
CA VAL A 20 -2.76 5.90 20.20
C VAL A 20 -2.31 5.25 21.50
N ASP A 21 -1.45 4.23 21.40
CA ASP A 21 -0.73 3.68 22.56
C ASP A 21 0.62 4.40 22.74
N PHE A 22 0.63 5.37 23.65
CA PHE A 22 1.82 6.14 24.00
C PHE A 22 2.93 5.31 24.65
N PHE A 23 2.61 4.10 25.15
CA PHE A 23 3.53 3.25 25.89
C PHE A 23 3.89 1.95 25.16
N ARG A 24 3.51 1.80 23.89
CA ARG A 24 3.82 0.63 23.05
C ARG A 24 5.31 0.25 23.09
N TYR A 25 6.20 1.25 23.14
CA TYR A 25 7.66 1.07 23.18
C TYR A 25 8.27 1.33 24.58
N GLY A 26 7.46 1.25 25.64
CA GLY A 26 7.85 1.71 26.97
C GLY A 26 7.68 3.22 27.10
N PHE A 27 8.69 3.94 27.59
CA PHE A 27 8.62 5.41 27.61
C PHE A 27 8.80 5.97 26.19
N PRO A 28 8.00 6.97 25.76
CA PRO A 28 8.08 7.54 24.42
C PRO A 28 9.28 8.49 24.26
N LEU A 29 10.49 7.96 24.47
CA LEU A 29 11.74 8.72 24.52
C LEU A 29 11.96 9.49 23.23
N ALA A 30 11.81 8.83 22.07
CA ALA A 30 11.96 9.47 20.77
C ALA A 30 11.06 10.72 20.63
N PHE A 31 9.80 10.61 21.05
CA PHE A 31 8.87 11.73 21.02
C PHE A 31 9.29 12.86 21.97
N ILE A 32 9.64 12.53 23.22
CA ILE A 32 10.08 13.51 24.23
C ILE A 32 11.34 14.25 23.77
N PHE A 33 12.37 13.52 23.32
CA PHE A 33 13.61 14.12 22.81
C PHE A 33 13.37 14.95 21.56
N GLY A 34 12.46 14.52 20.67
CA GLY A 34 12.04 15.32 19.53
C GLY A 34 11.42 16.66 19.95
N LEU A 35 10.53 16.67 20.94
CA LEU A 35 9.93 17.91 21.46
C LEU A 35 10.98 18.84 22.09
N ILE A 36 11.88 18.29 22.91
CA ILE A 36 13.00 19.06 23.50
C ILE A 36 13.87 19.66 22.39
N GLY A 37 14.18 18.87 21.37
CA GLY A 37 14.98 19.30 20.22
C GLY A 37 14.31 20.37 19.38
N ILE A 38 12.98 20.35 19.23
CA ILE A 38 12.23 21.42 18.58
C ILE A 38 12.47 22.73 19.33
N VAL A 39 12.23 22.74 20.65
CA VAL A 39 12.41 23.94 21.49
C VAL A 39 13.86 24.43 21.41
N PHE A 40 14.83 23.53 21.53
CA PHE A 40 16.25 23.85 21.43
C PHE A 40 16.64 24.43 20.06
N HIS A 41 16.14 23.85 18.97
CA HIS A 41 16.40 24.34 17.62
C HIS A 41 15.82 25.75 17.42
N PHE A 42 14.57 26.00 17.83
CA PHE A 42 13.91 27.30 17.66
C PHE A 42 14.53 28.42 18.51
N THR A 43 15.01 28.08 19.72
CA THR A 43 15.66 29.05 20.60
C THR A 43 17.04 29.50 20.11
N ARG A 44 17.74 28.66 19.35
CA ARG A 44 19.09 28.97 18.83
C ARG A 44 19.15 29.42 17.38
N ASP A 45 18.41 28.75 16.50
CA ASP A 45 18.38 29.05 15.07
C ASP A 45 16.97 28.83 14.52
N TRP A 46 16.11 29.82 14.77
CA TRP A 46 14.72 29.77 14.33
C TRP A 46 14.58 29.68 12.80
N LYS A 47 15.56 30.17 12.03
CA LYS A 47 15.51 30.15 10.55
C LYS A 47 15.67 28.73 10.02
N ARG A 48 16.69 28.00 10.51
CA ARG A 48 16.88 26.59 10.16
C ARG A 48 15.81 25.70 10.78
N ALA A 49 15.34 26.03 11.99
CA ALA A 49 14.23 25.32 12.63
C ALA A 49 12.96 25.41 11.78
N LEU A 50 12.65 26.59 11.23
CA LEU A 50 11.52 26.78 10.34
C LEU A 50 11.65 25.98 9.04
N ALA A 51 12.86 25.87 8.48
CA ALA A 51 13.09 25.03 7.30
C ALA A 51 12.81 23.54 7.57
N VAL A 52 13.33 22.99 8.68
CA VAL A 52 13.06 21.60 9.08
C VAL A 52 11.57 21.38 9.39
N LEU A 53 10.93 22.33 10.09
CA LEU A 53 9.49 22.29 10.35
C LEU A 53 8.69 22.26 9.05
N SER A 54 9.11 23.03 8.04
CA SER A 54 8.42 23.08 6.74
C SER A 54 8.47 21.72 6.06
N VAL A 55 9.61 21.03 6.07
CA VAL A 55 9.74 19.65 5.55
C VAL A 55 8.87 18.68 6.36
N PHE A 56 8.90 18.76 7.70
CA PHE A 56 8.07 17.92 8.56
C PHE A 56 6.57 18.06 8.28
N LEU A 57 6.09 19.30 8.13
CA LEU A 57 4.69 19.58 7.80
C LEU A 57 4.34 19.10 6.40
N ALA A 58 5.17 19.46 5.40
CA ALA A 58 4.92 19.12 4.00
C ALA A 58 4.90 17.61 3.74
N THR A 59 5.75 16.84 4.42
CA THR A 59 5.88 15.38 4.25
C THR A 59 5.11 14.56 5.30
N GLY A 60 4.38 15.23 6.18
CA GLY A 60 3.59 14.60 7.24
C GLY A 60 2.16 15.11 7.22
N ILE A 61 1.87 16.11 8.04
CA ILE A 61 0.52 16.62 8.28
C ILE A 61 -0.16 17.10 6.99
N MET A 62 0.56 17.78 6.09
CA MET A 62 -0.02 18.26 4.84
C MET A 62 -0.44 17.12 3.91
N VAL A 63 0.30 16.01 3.89
CA VAL A 63 -0.08 14.81 3.12
C VAL A 63 -1.37 14.20 3.68
N ILE A 64 -1.52 14.16 5.01
CA ILE A 64 -2.75 13.67 5.67
C ILE A 64 -3.95 14.52 5.26
N LEU A 65 -3.83 15.84 5.35
CA LEU A 65 -4.89 16.77 4.97
C LEU A 65 -5.22 16.73 3.48
N TYR A 66 -4.19 16.65 2.63
CA TYR A 66 -4.34 16.62 1.18
C TYR A 66 -5.02 15.35 0.69
N LEU A 67 -4.58 14.19 1.20
CA LEU A 67 -5.17 12.91 0.81
C LEU A 67 -6.55 12.68 1.44
N ASN A 68 -6.88 13.40 2.51
CA ASN A 68 -8.13 13.27 3.27
C ASN A 68 -8.49 11.78 3.48
N GLN A 69 -7.54 11.02 4.01
CA GLN A 69 -7.65 9.57 4.10
C GLN A 69 -8.88 9.18 4.93
N TYR A 70 -9.75 8.35 4.36
CA TYR A 70 -10.92 7.88 5.07
C TYR A 70 -10.54 6.81 6.10
N ASP A 71 -11.19 6.85 7.25
CA ASP A 71 -11.11 5.82 8.30
C ASP A 71 -12.38 4.97 8.18
N PRO A 72 -12.31 3.63 8.10
CA PRO A 72 -11.16 2.74 8.29
C PRO A 72 -10.26 2.45 7.08
N GLN A 73 -8.95 2.42 7.31
CA GLN A 73 -7.96 1.83 6.40
C GLN A 73 -7.64 0.38 6.79
N PRO A 74 -7.33 -0.51 5.83
CA PRO A 74 -7.00 -1.91 6.11
C PRO A 74 -5.65 -2.09 6.83
N ARG A 75 -4.79 -1.07 6.78
CA ARG A 75 -3.49 -1.02 7.46
C ARG A 75 -3.01 0.42 7.60
N GLU A 76 -2.06 0.61 8.50
CA GLU A 76 -1.31 1.87 8.61
C GLU A 76 -0.50 2.18 7.33
N ARG A 77 -0.40 3.47 7.02
CA ARG A 77 0.34 4.02 5.86
C ARG A 77 1.52 4.89 6.28
N ASP A 78 2.12 4.53 7.40
CA ASP A 78 3.39 5.03 7.93
C ASP A 78 4.49 5.21 6.87
N TYR A 79 4.59 4.31 5.90
CA TYR A 79 5.52 4.44 4.76
C TYR A 79 5.34 5.72 3.93
N SER A 80 4.15 6.32 3.91
CA SER A 80 3.88 7.57 3.20
C SER A 80 4.44 8.80 3.93
N TYR A 81 4.81 8.65 5.21
CA TYR A 81 5.24 9.74 6.09
C TYR A 81 6.74 9.65 6.46
N VAL A 82 7.50 8.78 5.78
CA VAL A 82 8.94 8.57 6.02
C VAL A 82 9.73 9.89 5.99
N GLY A 83 9.38 10.83 5.11
CA GLY A 83 9.99 12.16 5.07
C GLY A 83 9.84 12.93 6.40
N SER A 84 8.67 12.85 7.02
CA SER A 84 8.42 13.51 8.31
C SER A 84 9.17 12.82 9.45
N PHE A 85 9.35 11.50 9.39
CA PHE A 85 10.16 10.76 10.38
C PHE A 85 11.63 11.14 10.31
N PHE A 86 12.18 11.34 9.10
CA PHE A 86 13.54 11.86 8.94
C PHE A 86 13.67 13.30 9.44
N ALA A 87 12.69 14.17 9.18
CA ALA A 87 12.72 15.52 9.72
C ALA A 87 12.66 15.51 11.26
N PHE A 88 11.84 14.65 11.85
CA PHE A 88 11.71 14.53 13.30
C PHE A 88 12.96 13.95 13.97
N SER A 89 13.67 13.02 13.32
CA SER A 89 14.91 12.43 13.88
C SER A 89 16.04 13.46 14.07
N ILE A 90 16.07 14.51 13.25
CA ILE A 90 16.98 15.65 13.44
C ILE A 90 16.71 16.30 14.80
N TRP A 91 15.43 16.52 15.15
CA TRP A 91 15.09 17.08 16.45
C TRP A 91 15.40 16.10 17.59
N ILE A 92 15.25 14.79 17.42
CA ILE A 92 15.70 13.82 18.44
C ILE A 92 17.19 14.02 18.74
N GLY A 93 18.03 14.10 17.70
CA GLY A 93 19.47 14.35 17.85
C GLY A 93 19.77 15.68 18.55
N LEU A 94 19.07 16.76 18.17
CA LEU A 94 19.21 18.07 18.81
C LEU A 94 18.74 18.08 20.27
N GLY A 95 17.70 17.31 20.60
CA GLY A 95 17.23 17.14 21.98
C GLY A 95 18.28 16.47 22.86
N ILE A 96 18.97 15.45 22.33
CA ILE A 96 20.10 14.81 23.03
C ILE A 96 21.26 15.80 23.17
N ALA A 97 21.58 16.57 22.14
CA ALA A 97 22.63 17.59 22.18
C ALA A 97 22.37 18.67 23.27
N MET A 98 21.10 19.09 23.44
CA MET A 98 20.73 20.00 24.53
C MET A 98 21.04 19.39 25.92
N ILE A 99 20.76 18.10 26.11
CA ILE A 99 21.08 17.42 27.38
C ILE A 99 22.60 17.36 27.59
N GLN A 100 23.37 17.06 26.55
CA GLN A 100 24.83 17.07 26.63
C GLN A 100 25.38 18.43 27.08
N GLU A 101 24.83 19.53 26.57
CA GLU A 101 25.23 20.87 27.01
C GLU A 101 24.87 21.13 28.47
N LYS A 102 23.68 20.70 28.92
CA LYS A 102 23.30 20.84 30.33
C LYS A 102 24.16 20.01 31.27
N ILE A 103 24.60 18.83 30.84
CA ILE A 103 25.57 18.02 31.58
C ILE A 103 26.89 18.79 31.70
N LYS A 104 27.37 19.37 30.59
CA LYS A 104 28.61 20.16 30.56
C LYS A 104 28.56 21.41 31.43
N ASP A 105 27.41 22.08 31.50
CA ASP A 105 27.23 23.24 32.37
C ASP A 105 27.14 22.84 33.86
N PHE A 106 26.71 21.61 34.15
CA PHE A 106 26.50 21.12 35.52
C PHE A 106 27.77 20.55 36.17
N PHE A 107 28.66 19.94 35.38
CA PHE A 107 29.91 19.36 35.88
C PHE A 107 31.11 20.26 35.53
N GLU A 108 31.86 20.69 36.55
CA GLU A 108 33.05 21.53 36.37
C GLU A 108 34.22 20.78 35.69
N ASP A 109 34.33 19.46 35.93
CA ASP A 109 35.35 18.62 35.30
C ASP A 109 34.92 18.20 33.89
N SER A 110 35.68 18.68 32.90
CA SER A 110 35.42 18.44 31.48
C SER A 110 35.56 16.98 31.06
N ASN A 111 36.39 16.18 31.74
CA ASN A 111 36.56 14.76 31.45
C ASN A 111 35.36 13.96 31.97
N ILE A 112 34.91 14.26 33.20
CA ILE A 112 33.73 13.62 33.81
C ILE A 112 32.48 13.95 33.00
N SER A 113 32.27 15.23 32.65
CA SER A 113 31.15 15.66 31.81
C SER A 113 31.13 14.94 30.45
N SER A 114 32.28 14.85 29.78
CA SER A 114 32.37 14.23 28.46
C SER A 114 32.09 12.74 28.52
N PHE A 115 32.63 12.04 29.53
CA PHE A 115 32.36 10.62 29.77
C PHE A 115 30.86 10.37 29.98
N ILE A 116 30.23 11.10 30.91
CA ILE A 116 28.79 10.96 31.20
C ILE A 116 27.95 11.24 29.95
N SER A 117 28.27 12.31 29.21
CA SER A 117 27.55 12.70 28.00
C SER A 117 27.59 11.61 26.92
N ILE A 118 28.77 11.03 26.67
CA ILE A 118 28.95 9.95 25.70
C ILE A 118 28.19 8.69 26.16
N THR A 119 28.34 8.30 27.43
CA THR A 119 27.66 7.12 27.98
C THR A 119 26.14 7.23 27.84
N ILE A 120 25.55 8.36 28.24
CA ILE A 120 24.11 8.60 28.12
C ILE A 120 23.66 8.55 26.66
N SER A 121 24.43 9.15 25.76
CA SER A 121 24.09 9.19 24.33
C SER A 121 24.13 7.81 23.70
N CYS A 122 25.17 7.02 23.99
CA CYS A 122 25.26 5.62 23.55
C CYS A 122 24.12 4.78 24.12
N PHE A 123 23.79 4.97 25.40
CA PHE A 123 22.70 4.25 26.05
C PHE A 123 21.35 4.55 25.39
N ILE A 124 21.02 5.83 25.18
CA ILE A 124 19.79 6.26 24.50
C ILE A 124 19.74 5.73 23.06
N PHE A 125 20.87 5.81 22.34
CA PHE A 125 20.98 5.32 20.97
C PHE A 125 20.75 3.82 20.85
N MET A 126 21.14 3.01 21.85
CA MET A 126 20.84 1.58 21.87
C MET A 126 19.42 1.30 22.37
N LEU A 127 18.97 1.99 23.41
CA LEU A 127 17.69 1.73 24.08
C LEU A 127 16.50 1.97 23.15
N MET A 128 16.50 3.06 22.37
CA MET A 128 15.36 3.40 21.50
C MET A 128 15.12 2.37 20.39
N PRO A 129 16.10 1.99 19.54
CA PRO A 129 15.90 0.96 18.54
C PRO A 129 15.65 -0.43 19.15
N LEU A 130 16.30 -0.77 20.28
CA LEU A 130 16.13 -2.08 20.90
C LEU A 130 14.70 -2.29 21.40
N THR A 131 14.09 -1.28 22.03
CA THR A 131 12.71 -1.34 22.50
C THR A 131 11.71 -1.42 21.33
N MET A 132 11.94 -0.68 20.25
CA MET A 132 11.14 -0.80 19.02
C MET A 132 11.28 -2.19 18.39
N LEU A 133 12.51 -2.71 18.32
CA LEU A 133 12.79 -4.04 17.79
C LEU A 133 12.06 -5.10 18.61
N THR A 134 12.19 -5.12 19.94
CA THR A 134 11.58 -6.15 20.78
C THR A 134 10.05 -6.09 20.75
N ALA A 135 9.46 -4.90 20.78
CA ALA A 135 8.01 -4.72 20.75
C ALA A 135 7.40 -5.22 19.44
N ASN A 136 8.05 -4.95 18.31
CA ASN A 136 7.50 -5.27 16.99
C ASN A 136 8.09 -6.54 16.35
N TYR A 137 9.07 -7.19 17.00
CA TYR A 137 9.76 -8.36 16.42
C TYR A 137 8.79 -9.46 16.02
N LYS A 138 7.83 -9.79 16.90
CA LYS A 138 6.88 -10.87 16.64
C LYS A 138 5.95 -10.57 15.47
N GLU A 139 5.48 -9.32 15.34
CA GLU A 139 4.56 -8.89 14.29
C GLU A 139 5.26 -8.75 12.93
N HIS A 140 6.52 -8.35 12.92
CA HIS A 140 7.31 -8.20 11.70
C HIS A 140 8.12 -9.44 11.31
N ASN A 141 8.28 -10.41 12.22
CA ASN A 141 8.90 -11.67 11.88
C ASN A 141 8.00 -12.46 10.93
N ARG A 142 8.40 -12.55 9.66
CA ARG A 142 7.69 -13.30 8.62
C ARG A 142 8.27 -14.70 8.38
N THR A 143 9.19 -15.17 9.23
CA THR A 143 9.71 -16.54 9.12
C THR A 143 8.57 -17.55 9.15
N GLY A 144 8.53 -18.43 8.16
CA GLY A 144 7.48 -19.44 8.04
C GLY A 144 6.13 -18.93 7.53
N ASN A 145 6.01 -17.66 7.15
CA ASN A 145 4.79 -17.13 6.56
C ASN A 145 4.73 -17.44 5.05
N TYR A 146 4.20 -18.62 4.74
CA TYR A 146 3.99 -19.08 3.36
C TYR A 146 2.58 -18.81 2.84
N VAL A 147 1.72 -18.10 3.58
CA VAL A 147 0.30 -17.93 3.25
C VAL A 147 0.11 -17.39 1.83
N ALA A 148 0.82 -16.32 1.46
CA ALA A 148 0.72 -15.74 0.12
C ALA A 148 1.25 -16.69 -0.95
N TRP A 149 2.35 -17.39 -0.66
CA TRP A 149 2.98 -18.34 -1.58
C TRP A 149 2.07 -19.55 -1.82
N ASP A 150 1.59 -20.21 -0.76
CA ASP A 150 0.72 -21.39 -0.81
C ASP A 150 -0.62 -21.04 -1.48
N TYR A 151 -1.19 -19.88 -1.14
CA TYR A 151 -2.40 -19.37 -1.80
C TYR A 151 -2.19 -19.23 -3.31
N GLY A 152 -1.13 -18.55 -3.73
CA GLY A 152 -0.83 -18.36 -5.14
C GLY A 152 -0.53 -19.68 -5.86
N TYR A 153 0.21 -20.58 -5.21
CA TYR A 153 0.59 -21.87 -5.77
C TYR A 153 -0.62 -22.76 -5.99
N ASN A 154 -1.50 -22.86 -5.00
CA ASN A 154 -2.72 -23.65 -5.10
C ASN A 154 -3.68 -23.08 -6.15
N LEU A 155 -3.81 -21.75 -6.22
CA LEU A 155 -4.68 -21.12 -7.21
C LEU A 155 -4.18 -21.38 -8.64
N LEU A 156 -2.90 -21.15 -8.91
CA LEU A 156 -2.30 -21.40 -10.23
C LEU A 156 -2.36 -22.88 -10.62
N ASN A 157 -2.05 -23.80 -9.71
CA ASN A 157 -2.03 -25.23 -10.02
C ASN A 157 -3.41 -25.86 -10.18
N SER A 158 -4.46 -25.22 -9.64
CA SER A 158 -5.84 -25.65 -9.84
C SER A 158 -6.40 -25.23 -11.20
N CYS A 159 -5.74 -24.32 -11.92
CA CYS A 159 -6.16 -23.89 -13.25
C CYS A 159 -5.85 -24.94 -14.33
N ASP A 160 -6.72 -25.05 -15.32
CA ASP A 160 -6.46 -25.82 -16.54
C ASP A 160 -5.25 -25.25 -17.32
N PRO A 161 -4.59 -26.07 -18.17
CA PRO A 161 -3.49 -25.59 -19.02
C PRO A 161 -3.90 -24.39 -19.88
N LYS A 162 -3.09 -23.33 -19.89
CA LYS A 162 -3.34 -22.07 -20.63
C LYS A 162 -4.64 -21.33 -20.24
N ALA A 163 -5.14 -21.55 -19.02
CA ALA A 163 -6.30 -20.84 -18.51
C ALA A 163 -6.06 -19.33 -18.37
N ILE A 164 -7.15 -18.56 -18.31
CA ILE A 164 -7.15 -17.14 -17.94
C ILE A 164 -7.72 -17.04 -16.52
N LEU A 165 -6.94 -16.49 -15.60
CA LEU A 165 -7.29 -16.32 -14.20
C LEU A 165 -7.54 -14.84 -13.91
N PHE A 166 -8.78 -14.49 -13.57
CA PHE A 166 -9.14 -13.13 -13.22
C PHE A 166 -8.93 -12.87 -11.72
N THR A 167 -8.27 -11.77 -11.40
CA THR A 167 -8.03 -11.28 -10.05
C THR A 167 -8.54 -9.85 -9.90
N ASN A 168 -8.78 -9.40 -8.68
CA ASN A 168 -9.41 -8.11 -8.43
C ASN A 168 -8.40 -7.02 -8.01
N GLY A 169 -7.31 -7.37 -7.31
CA GLY A 169 -6.39 -6.34 -6.80
C GLY A 169 -5.00 -6.87 -6.43
N ASP A 170 -4.29 -6.11 -5.61
CA ASP A 170 -2.88 -6.39 -5.31
C ASP A 170 -2.68 -7.70 -4.54
N ASN A 171 -3.53 -7.97 -3.55
CA ASN A 171 -3.35 -9.09 -2.61
C ASN A 171 -3.56 -10.46 -3.26
N ASP A 172 -4.43 -10.57 -4.25
CA ASP A 172 -4.69 -11.80 -5.00
C ASP A 172 -3.86 -11.89 -6.29
N THR A 173 -3.42 -10.77 -6.86
CA THR A 173 -2.59 -10.76 -8.08
C THR A 173 -1.10 -10.96 -7.80
N PHE A 174 -0.52 -10.20 -6.86
CA PHE A 174 0.93 -10.17 -6.69
C PHE A 174 1.55 -11.52 -6.28
N PRO A 175 0.91 -12.34 -5.42
CA PRO A 175 1.46 -13.67 -5.15
C PRO A 175 1.55 -14.54 -6.42
N LEU A 176 0.57 -14.44 -7.32
CA LEU A 176 0.57 -15.19 -8.58
C LEU A 176 1.69 -14.70 -9.51
N TRP A 177 1.82 -13.39 -9.68
CA TRP A 177 2.90 -12.81 -10.49
C TRP A 177 4.28 -13.12 -9.91
N TYR A 178 4.46 -13.11 -8.60
CA TYR A 178 5.71 -13.55 -7.98
C TYR A 178 6.06 -14.99 -8.40
N LEU A 179 5.10 -15.90 -8.28
CA LEU A 179 5.31 -17.31 -8.64
C LEU A 179 5.62 -17.49 -10.13
N GLN A 180 5.01 -16.70 -11.01
CA GLN A 180 5.25 -16.77 -12.46
C GLN A 180 6.58 -16.10 -12.85
N GLU A 181 6.86 -14.91 -12.33
CA GLU A 181 8.00 -14.09 -12.75
C GLU A 181 9.30 -14.47 -12.06
N VAL A 182 9.24 -14.87 -10.80
CA VAL A 182 10.43 -15.23 -10.02
C VAL A 182 10.62 -16.74 -9.97
N GLU A 183 9.62 -17.48 -9.49
CA GLU A 183 9.71 -18.94 -9.28
C GLU A 183 9.49 -19.75 -10.57
N LYS A 184 9.02 -19.11 -11.65
CA LYS A 184 8.74 -19.72 -12.96
C LYS A 184 7.72 -20.87 -12.90
N ILE A 185 6.71 -20.77 -12.05
CA ILE A 185 5.64 -21.76 -11.86
C ILE A 185 4.40 -21.35 -12.67
N ARG A 186 3.81 -22.30 -13.41
CA ARG A 186 2.56 -22.12 -14.19
C ARG A 186 2.56 -20.82 -15.02
N THR A 187 3.66 -20.56 -15.72
CA THR A 187 3.80 -19.39 -16.63
C THR A 187 2.90 -19.50 -17.87
N ASP A 188 2.21 -20.63 -18.05
CA ASP A 188 1.22 -20.84 -19.10
C ASP A 188 -0.13 -20.16 -18.80
N VAL A 189 -0.48 -19.98 -17.53
CA VAL A 189 -1.75 -19.37 -17.10
C VAL A 189 -1.66 -17.85 -17.24
N ARG A 190 -2.65 -17.21 -17.87
CA ARG A 190 -2.68 -15.74 -17.93
C ARG A 190 -3.44 -15.13 -16.76
N VAL A 191 -2.72 -14.46 -15.87
CA VAL A 191 -3.33 -13.71 -14.76
C VAL A 191 -3.75 -12.31 -15.24
N VAL A 192 -5.03 -11.97 -15.05
CA VAL A 192 -5.65 -10.71 -15.47
C VAL A 192 -6.22 -9.98 -14.26
N ASN A 193 -5.58 -8.88 -13.87
CA ASN A 193 -6.05 -8.01 -12.79
C ASN A 193 -7.09 -7.03 -13.33
N LEU A 194 -8.33 -7.15 -12.83
CA LEU A 194 -9.47 -6.35 -13.23
C LEU A 194 -9.31 -4.86 -12.86
N SER A 195 -8.64 -4.54 -11.75
CA SER A 195 -8.35 -3.16 -11.35
C SER A 195 -7.30 -2.47 -12.23
N LEU A 196 -6.55 -3.24 -13.03
CA LEU A 196 -5.62 -2.69 -14.03
C LEU A 196 -6.17 -2.76 -15.45
N LEU A 197 -7.22 -3.55 -15.69
CA LEU A 197 -7.81 -3.74 -17.02
C LEU A 197 -8.42 -2.47 -17.62
N ASN A 198 -8.69 -1.47 -16.79
CA ASN A 198 -9.08 -0.12 -17.21
C ASN A 198 -7.90 0.73 -17.72
N THR A 199 -6.65 0.26 -17.57
CA THR A 199 -5.47 1.02 -17.95
C THR A 199 -4.93 0.58 -19.33
N PRO A 200 -4.69 1.54 -20.24
CA PRO A 200 -4.19 1.25 -21.58
C PRO A 200 -2.91 0.43 -21.67
N TRP A 201 -1.95 0.76 -20.81
CA TRP A 201 -0.65 0.11 -20.77
C TRP A 201 -0.77 -1.36 -20.36
N TYR A 202 -1.71 -1.68 -19.47
CA TYR A 202 -1.91 -3.05 -19.00
C TYR A 202 -2.59 -3.91 -20.07
N ILE A 203 -3.62 -3.38 -20.75
CA ILE A 203 -4.23 -4.07 -21.91
C ILE A 203 -3.17 -4.38 -22.97
N LYS A 204 -2.29 -3.42 -23.27
CA LYS A 204 -1.17 -3.64 -24.18
C LYS A 204 -0.27 -4.78 -23.71
N GLN A 205 0.04 -4.84 -22.42
CA GLN A 205 0.84 -5.90 -21.82
C GLN A 205 0.15 -7.28 -21.96
N LEU A 206 -1.17 -7.34 -21.81
CA LEU A 206 -1.97 -8.56 -22.02
C LEU A 206 -1.88 -9.10 -23.44
N ILE A 207 -1.81 -8.20 -24.44
CA ILE A 207 -1.78 -8.56 -25.86
C ILE A 207 -0.37 -8.95 -26.32
N ASN A 208 0.65 -8.22 -25.86
CA ASN A 208 2.00 -8.33 -26.43
C ASN A 208 2.91 -9.29 -25.68
N ASP A 209 2.70 -9.46 -24.37
CA ASP A 209 3.60 -10.26 -23.52
C ASP A 209 3.03 -11.65 -23.31
N ASP A 210 3.88 -12.68 -23.31
CA ASP A 210 3.47 -14.06 -23.06
C ASP A 210 3.07 -14.28 -21.58
N PRO A 211 2.02 -15.08 -21.30
CA PRO A 211 1.12 -15.75 -22.25
C PRO A 211 0.10 -14.76 -22.85
N LYS A 212 0.15 -14.58 -24.17
CA LYS A 212 -0.60 -13.53 -24.88
C LYS A 212 -2.10 -13.82 -24.91
N LEU A 213 -2.89 -12.76 -24.74
CA LEU A 213 -4.31 -12.78 -25.03
C LEU A 213 -4.56 -12.26 -26.43
N ASN A 214 -5.19 -13.08 -27.26
CA ASN A 214 -5.64 -12.70 -28.60
C ASN A 214 -6.91 -11.85 -28.50
N LEU A 215 -6.78 -10.61 -28.03
CA LEU A 215 -7.87 -9.65 -27.97
C LEU A 215 -8.04 -8.98 -29.35
N ASN A 216 -9.07 -9.35 -30.09
CA ASN A 216 -9.43 -8.71 -31.35
C ASN A 216 -10.52 -7.67 -31.11
N PHE A 217 -10.15 -6.39 -31.13
CA PHE A 217 -11.14 -5.31 -31.10
C PHE A 217 -11.73 -5.10 -32.50
N CYS A 218 -13.07 -5.18 -32.62
CA CYS A 218 -13.76 -4.94 -33.90
C CYS A 218 -13.52 -3.54 -34.46
N ASN A 219 -13.27 -2.56 -33.58
CA ASN A 219 -12.95 -1.19 -33.95
C ASN A 219 -11.43 -0.96 -33.88
N ARG A 220 -10.77 -0.79 -35.04
CA ARG A 220 -9.32 -0.48 -35.11
C ARG A 220 -8.96 0.80 -34.37
N THR A 221 -9.89 1.76 -34.29
CA THR A 221 -9.71 3.00 -33.54
C THR A 221 -9.46 2.72 -32.06
N LEU A 222 -10.05 1.67 -31.47
CA LEU A 222 -9.78 1.29 -30.06
C LEU A 222 -8.35 0.80 -29.85
N LEU A 223 -7.74 0.12 -30.83
CA LEU A 223 -6.35 -0.34 -30.73
C LEU A 223 -5.35 0.83 -30.76
N ASP A 224 -5.63 1.85 -31.58
CA ASP A 224 -4.81 3.06 -31.68
C ASP A 224 -5.09 4.05 -30.52
N ASP A 225 -6.35 4.13 -30.07
CA ASP A 225 -6.83 5.05 -29.02
C ASP A 225 -6.69 4.53 -27.60
N ILE A 226 -6.27 3.28 -27.40
CA ILE A 226 -5.94 2.77 -26.06
C ILE A 226 -5.05 3.81 -25.34
N TYR A 227 -4.03 4.38 -25.99
CA TYR A 227 -3.18 5.43 -25.39
C TYR A 227 -3.84 6.82 -25.25
N ASN A 228 -4.92 7.08 -25.98
CA ASN A 228 -5.65 8.35 -25.90
C ASN A 228 -6.68 8.35 -24.76
N ILE A 229 -7.13 7.18 -24.28
CA ILE A 229 -8.02 7.05 -23.11
C ILE A 229 -7.41 7.68 -21.85
N GLU A 230 -6.08 7.58 -21.67
CA GLU A 230 -5.39 8.18 -20.52
C GLU A 230 -5.23 9.71 -20.67
N LYS A 231 -5.23 10.22 -21.90
CA LYS A 231 -5.09 11.65 -22.20
C LYS A 231 -6.43 12.40 -22.21
N ASP A 232 -7.50 11.71 -22.57
CA ASP A 232 -8.86 12.26 -22.57
C ASP A 232 -9.86 11.21 -22.03
N PRO A 233 -10.19 11.25 -20.73
CA PRO A 233 -11.12 10.31 -20.11
C PRO A 233 -12.56 10.44 -20.65
N LEU A 234 -12.88 11.50 -21.41
CA LEU A 234 -14.17 11.59 -22.10
C LEU A 234 -14.24 10.64 -23.30
N ILE A 235 -13.10 10.22 -23.88
CA ILE A 235 -13.07 9.28 -24.99
C ILE A 235 -13.61 7.92 -24.57
N SER A 236 -13.25 7.40 -23.40
CA SER A 236 -13.80 6.11 -22.91
C SER A 236 -15.30 6.20 -22.64
N THR A 237 -15.75 7.34 -22.10
CA THR A 237 -17.18 7.63 -21.87
C THR A 237 -17.94 7.74 -23.19
N TYR A 238 -17.39 8.46 -24.17
CA TYR A 238 -18.01 8.69 -25.48
C TYR A 238 -17.93 7.46 -26.38
N ALA A 239 -16.85 6.69 -26.32
CA ALA A 239 -16.69 5.41 -27.03
C ALA A 239 -17.62 4.36 -26.43
N GLY A 240 -17.70 4.25 -25.09
CA GLY A 240 -18.67 3.39 -24.41
C GLY A 240 -20.11 3.81 -24.73
N TYR A 241 -20.41 5.11 -24.72
CA TYR A 241 -21.69 5.64 -25.17
C TYR A 241 -21.94 5.37 -26.67
N ASN A 242 -20.95 5.47 -27.55
CA ASN A 242 -21.18 5.20 -28.98
C ASN A 242 -21.32 3.71 -29.29
N LEU A 243 -20.60 2.85 -28.55
CA LEU A 243 -20.70 1.40 -28.63
C LEU A 243 -22.08 0.93 -28.14
N CYS A 244 -22.55 1.48 -27.02
CA CYS A 244 -23.78 1.00 -26.37
C CYS A 244 -25.01 1.88 -26.64
N ALA A 245 -24.87 3.10 -27.14
CA ALA A 245 -25.95 4.08 -27.29
C ALA A 245 -26.03 4.64 -28.73
N HIS A 246 -26.00 3.76 -29.73
CA HIS A 246 -26.49 4.14 -31.04
C HIS A 246 -27.99 4.45 -31.00
N LYS A 247 -28.36 5.57 -31.64
CA LYS A 247 -29.72 6.15 -31.67
C LYS A 247 -30.75 5.10 -32.08
N GLY A 248 -31.60 4.71 -31.12
CA GLY A 248 -32.74 3.84 -31.36
C GLY A 248 -32.98 2.79 -30.28
N MET A 249 -31.99 2.51 -29.42
CA MET A 249 -32.15 1.52 -28.35
C MET A 249 -32.76 2.15 -27.09
N GLN A 250 -34.03 1.84 -26.82
CA GLN A 250 -34.62 2.01 -25.49
C GLN A 250 -34.20 0.81 -24.65
N PHE A 251 -33.28 1.01 -23.71
CA PHE A 251 -32.90 -0.04 -22.76
C PHE A 251 -33.96 -0.17 -21.67
N LYS A 252 -34.53 -1.36 -21.49
CA LYS A 252 -35.12 -1.73 -20.21
C LYS A 252 -33.98 -2.06 -19.26
N GLN A 253 -34.03 -1.47 -18.08
CA GLN A 253 -33.01 -1.66 -17.05
C GLN A 253 -32.91 -3.15 -16.66
N GLY A 254 -31.81 -3.80 -17.03
CA GLY A 254 -31.57 -5.23 -16.78
C GLY A 254 -31.10 -6.08 -17.98
N GLU A 255 -31.09 -5.53 -19.20
CA GLU A 255 -30.55 -6.18 -20.40
C GLU A 255 -29.38 -5.34 -20.94
N ILE A 256 -28.13 -5.69 -20.63
CA ILE A 256 -26.94 -5.08 -21.25
C ILE A 256 -26.26 -6.20 -22.04
N ASP A 257 -26.77 -6.44 -23.24
CA ASP A 257 -26.28 -7.51 -24.11
C ASP A 257 -24.87 -7.16 -24.63
N CYS A 258 -23.86 -7.58 -23.89
CA CYS A 258 -22.44 -7.51 -24.26
C CYS A 258 -21.99 -8.92 -24.63
N GLU A 259 -22.37 -9.42 -25.82
CA GLU A 259 -21.82 -10.66 -26.34
C GLU A 259 -20.30 -10.52 -26.57
N LEU A 260 -19.51 -11.07 -25.65
CA LEU A 260 -18.06 -11.17 -25.73
C LEU A 260 -17.69 -12.43 -26.50
N ASN A 261 -17.17 -12.24 -27.71
CA ASN A 261 -16.85 -13.36 -28.61
C ASN A 261 -15.45 -13.92 -28.30
N PHE A 262 -15.40 -15.15 -27.78
CA PHE A 262 -14.15 -15.89 -27.54
C PHE A 262 -14.06 -17.07 -28.53
N GLY A 263 -13.34 -16.86 -29.64
CA GLY A 263 -13.13 -17.92 -30.64
C GLY A 263 -14.41 -18.31 -31.40
N GLU A 264 -14.71 -19.61 -31.50
CA GLU A 264 -15.88 -20.15 -32.23
C GLU A 264 -17.14 -20.29 -31.35
N SER A 265 -17.14 -19.78 -30.12
CA SER A 265 -18.23 -19.93 -29.15
C SER A 265 -18.80 -18.59 -28.71
N PHE A 266 -20.12 -18.45 -28.86
CA PHE A 266 -20.92 -17.29 -28.42
C PHE A 266 -21.31 -17.49 -26.95
N ILE A 267 -21.08 -16.48 -26.11
CA ILE A 267 -21.67 -16.41 -24.76
C ILE A 267 -22.73 -15.32 -24.80
N THR A 268 -23.99 -15.72 -24.74
CA THR A 268 -25.15 -14.83 -24.71
C THR A 268 -25.63 -14.66 -23.27
N GLU A 269 -26.13 -13.47 -22.92
CA GLU A 269 -26.50 -13.09 -21.55
C GLU A 269 -27.67 -13.93 -20.97
N ASN A 270 -28.34 -14.75 -21.79
CA ASN A 270 -29.45 -15.62 -21.39
C ASN A 270 -29.01 -17.02 -20.88
N GLY A 271 -27.74 -17.18 -20.49
CA GLY A 271 -27.15 -18.45 -20.08
C GLY A 271 -26.39 -18.41 -18.75
N MET A 272 -26.79 -17.58 -17.78
CA MET A 272 -26.47 -17.87 -16.37
C MET A 272 -27.41 -18.97 -15.87
N ASP A 273 -27.24 -20.18 -16.40
CA ASP A 273 -27.56 -21.35 -15.60
C ASP A 273 -26.61 -21.32 -14.41
N VAL A 274 -27.21 -21.00 -13.27
CA VAL A 274 -26.64 -21.12 -11.94
C VAL A 274 -25.98 -22.49 -11.86
N LEU A 275 -24.65 -22.53 -12.00
CA LEU A 275 -23.86 -23.69 -11.60
C LEU A 275 -24.24 -23.98 -10.14
N PRO A 276 -24.62 -25.23 -9.81
CA PRO A 276 -25.03 -25.56 -8.46
C PRO A 276 -23.84 -25.27 -7.54
N ARG A 277 -24.14 -24.53 -6.46
CA ARG A 277 -23.22 -24.32 -5.34
C ARG A 277 -22.54 -25.64 -4.98
N LEU A 278 -21.21 -25.66 -5.03
CA LEU A 278 -20.38 -26.49 -4.15
C LEU A 278 -19.90 -25.60 -3.00
#